data_AF-A0A830BMI3-F1
#
_entry.id   AF-A0A830BMI3-F1
#
_cell.length_a   1.000
_cell.length_b   1.000
_cell.length_c   1.000
_cell.angle_alpha   90.00
_cell.angle_beta   90.00
_cell.angle_gamma   90.00
#
_symmetry.space_group_name_H-M   'P 1'
#
loop_
_entity.id
_entity.type
_entity.pdbx_description
1 polymer ?
#
loop_
_entity_poly.entity_id
_entity_poly.type
_entity_poly.pdbx_seq_one_letter_code
_entity_poly.pdbx_strand_id
1 'polypeptide(L)'
;MKTSSFLCTMTLPKIQRILGQVSSLTNPHGEEGVPKDYVGDKVTADNFYAVILGNKTAVSGGSRKVVDSGPNDHILIYYSDHGAAGFIG
;
A
#
# COMPACT_ATOMS: atom_id res chain seq x y z
N MET A 1 12.67 -22.71 1.80
CA MET A 1 11.89 -21.50 2.14
C MET A 1 11.79 -20.65 0.89
N LYS A 2 10.59 -20.50 0.31
CA LYS A 2 10.36 -19.45 -0.68
C LYS A 2 10.07 -18.19 0.14
N THR A 3 11.08 -17.35 0.35
CA THR A 3 10.84 -15.98 0.79
C THR A 3 10.19 -15.24 -0.38
N SER A 4 8.87 -15.36 -0.51
CA SER A 4 8.11 -14.51 -1.43
C SER A 4 7.84 -13.21 -0.68
N SER A 5 8.73 -12.23 -0.85
CA SER A 5 8.48 -10.86 -0.38
C SER A 5 7.31 -10.29 -1.17
N PHE A 6 6.14 -10.24 -0.54
CA PHE A 6 4.94 -9.63 -1.11
C PHE A 6 5.03 -8.12 -0.93
N LEU A 7 5.24 -7.40 -2.04
CA LEU A 7 5.12 -5.94 -2.07
C LEU A 7 3.81 -5.57 -2.77
N CYS A 8 2.84 -5.11 -1.97
CA CYS A 8 1.59 -4.53 -2.43
C CYS A 8 1.54 -3.09 -1.94
N THR A 9 1.37 -2.13 -2.84
CA THR A 9 1.43 -0.71 -2.53
C THR A 9 0.07 -0.04 -2.65
N MET A 10 -0.34 0.68 -1.60
CA MET A 10 -1.50 1.56 -1.62
C MET A 10 -1.03 2.98 -1.35
N THR A 11 -1.09 3.85 -2.37
CA THR A 11 -0.57 5.22 -2.26
C THR A 11 -1.67 6.23 -2.57
N LEU A 12 -2.06 7.02 -1.58
CA LEU A 12 -2.92 8.18 -1.81
C LEU A 12 -2.11 9.26 -2.54
N PRO A 13 -2.65 9.87 -3.61
CA PRO A 13 -2.05 11.07 -4.17
C PRO A 13 -2.22 12.16 -3.10
N LYS A 14 -1.15 12.49 -2.38
CA LYS A 14 -1.14 13.71 -1.58
C LYS A 14 -1.49 14.85 -2.52
N ILE A 15 -2.46 15.68 -2.16
CA ILE A 15 -2.55 17.04 -2.69
C ILE A 15 -1.27 17.73 -2.27
N GLN A 16 -0.22 17.62 -3.08
CA GLN A 16 1.05 18.29 -2.87
C GLN A 16 0.88 19.76 -3.27
N ARG A 17 0.12 20.52 -2.46
CA ARG A 17 0.00 21.98 -2.55
C ARG A 17 1.15 22.70 -1.83
N ILE A 18 2.31 22.07 -1.69
CA ILE A 18 3.53 22.73 -1.23
C ILE A 18 4.67 22.32 -2.16
N LEU A 19 5.04 23.24 -3.05
CA LEU A 19 6.35 23.26 -3.68
C LEU A 19 7.40 23.22 -2.56
N GLY A 20 8.12 22.11 -2.44
CA GLY A 20 9.41 22.08 -1.74
C GLY A 20 9.53 21.41 -0.37
N GLN A 21 8.51 20.73 0.18
CA GLN A 21 8.73 19.88 1.36
C GLN A 21 8.82 18.40 1.00
N VAL A 22 10.08 18.02 0.73
CA VAL A 22 10.60 16.67 0.62
C VAL A 22 10.76 16.11 2.03
N SER A 23 10.09 15.01 2.34
CA SER A 23 10.52 14.13 3.44
C SER A 23 11.99 13.77 3.18
N SER A 24 12.88 14.12 4.11
CA SER A 24 14.35 14.11 4.01
C SER A 24 15.00 12.72 3.80
N LEU A 25 14.53 11.96 2.82
CA LEU A 25 15.05 10.67 2.36
C LEU A 25 14.82 10.59 0.84
N THR A 26 15.42 11.51 0.07
CA THR A 26 15.43 11.38 -1.39
C THR A 26 16.39 10.26 -1.76
N ASN A 27 15.81 9.10 -2.04
CA ASN A 27 16.41 8.10 -2.91
C ASN A 27 16.93 8.82 -4.17
N PRO A 28 18.16 8.58 -4.67
CA PRO A 28 18.67 9.27 -5.85
C PRO A 28 17.85 9.02 -7.14
N HIS A 29 16.83 8.14 -7.07
CA HIS A 29 15.94 7.75 -8.16
C HIS A 29 14.45 8.08 -7.92
N GLY A 30 14.07 8.79 -6.84
CA GLY A 30 12.67 9.17 -6.60
C GLY A 30 11.69 7.97 -6.43
N GLU A 31 10.46 8.11 -6.93
CA GLU A 31 9.40 7.07 -6.96
C GLU A 31 9.60 5.99 -8.04
N GLU A 32 10.67 6.09 -8.83
CA GLU A 32 10.91 5.19 -9.95
C GLU A 32 11.17 3.77 -9.45
N GLY A 33 10.31 2.83 -9.87
CA GLY A 33 10.39 1.42 -9.49
C GLY A 33 9.50 0.99 -8.33
N VAL A 34 8.78 1.91 -7.67
CA VAL A 34 7.75 1.53 -6.70
C VAL A 34 6.51 1.03 -7.45
N PRO A 35 6.04 -0.22 -7.22
CA PRO A 35 4.79 -0.69 -7.81
C PRO A 35 3.63 0.24 -7.46
N LYS A 36 2.60 0.30 -8.31
CA LYS A 36 1.40 1.13 -8.09
C LYS A 36 0.16 0.24 -8.16
N ASP A 37 -0.02 -0.60 -7.13
CA ASP A 37 -1.11 -1.58 -7.12
C ASP A 37 -2.47 -0.92 -6.87
N TYR A 38 -2.54 0.00 -5.91
CA TYR A 38 -3.72 0.79 -5.63
C TYR A 38 -3.32 2.25 -5.45
N VAL A 39 -3.90 3.13 -6.25
CA VAL A 39 -3.61 4.56 -6.24
C VAL A 39 -4.90 5.36 -6.37
N GLY A 40 -4.88 6.61 -5.87
CA GLY A 40 -6.03 7.51 -5.96
C GLY A 40 -7.26 6.92 -5.26
N ASP A 41 -8.40 6.97 -5.95
CA ASP A 41 -9.70 6.50 -5.46
C ASP A 41 -9.76 4.99 -5.19
N LYS A 42 -8.68 4.25 -5.49
CA LYS A 42 -8.58 2.81 -5.19
C LYS A 42 -7.93 2.54 -3.83
N VAL A 43 -7.42 3.56 -3.16
CA VAL A 43 -6.95 3.47 -1.78
C VAL A 43 -8.15 3.65 -0.86
N THR A 44 -8.80 2.52 -0.57
CA THR A 44 -9.99 2.47 0.29
C THR A 44 -9.79 1.42 1.38
N ALA A 45 -10.49 1.58 2.51
CA ALA A 45 -10.46 0.60 3.59
C ALA A 45 -10.89 -0.79 3.11
N ASP A 46 -11.92 -0.87 2.26
CA ASP A 46 -12.41 -2.14 1.71
C ASP A 46 -11.35 -2.88 0.89
N ASN A 47 -10.64 -2.17 0.01
CA ASN A 47 -9.54 -2.75 -0.74
C ASN A 47 -8.40 -3.15 0.19
N PHE A 48 -8.08 -2.34 1.21
CA PHE A 48 -7.04 -2.66 2.20
C PHE A 48 -7.34 -3.98 2.93
N TYR A 49 -8.57 -4.15 3.43
CA TYR A 49 -8.99 -5.38 4.08
C TYR A 49 -8.99 -6.57 3.10
N ALA A 50 -9.51 -6.40 1.89
CA ALA A 50 -9.53 -7.46 0.88
C ALA A 50 -8.12 -7.92 0.50
N VAL A 51 -7.15 -6.99 0.45
CA VAL A 51 -5.74 -7.30 0.18
C VAL A 51 -5.11 -8.13 1.29
N ILE A 52 -5.31 -7.76 2.56
CA ILE A 52 -4.76 -8.50 3.70
C ILE A 52 -5.39 -9.88 3.82
N LEU A 53 -6.69 -9.99 3.54
CA LEU A 53 -7.42 -11.26 3.57
C LEU A 53 -7.13 -12.15 2.35
N GLY A 54 -6.34 -11.70 1.38
CA GLY A 54 -6.07 -12.47 0.16
C GLY A 54 -7.30 -12.64 -0.75
N ASN A 55 -8.34 -11.81 -0.59
CA ASN A 55 -9.60 -11.96 -1.31
C ASN A 55 -9.62 -11.15 -2.61
N LYS A 56 -9.17 -11.76 -3.71
CA LYS A 56 -9.12 -11.12 -5.04
C LYS A 56 -10.49 -10.71 -5.59
N THR A 57 -11.60 -11.30 -5.14
CA THR A 57 -12.94 -10.97 -5.66
C THR A 57 -13.57 -9.79 -4.93
N ALA A 58 -13.17 -9.52 -3.68
CA ALA A 58 -13.61 -8.37 -2.90
C ALA A 58 -12.87 -7.06 -3.26
N VAL A 59 -11.78 -7.14 -4.02
CA VAL A 59 -11.05 -5.96 -4.50
C VAL A 59 -11.76 -5.28 -5.67
N SER A 60 -11.80 -3.94 -5.64
CA SER A 60 -12.32 -3.10 -6.71
C SER A 60 -11.22 -2.20 -7.33
N GLY A 61 -11.03 -2.30 -8.65
CA GLY A 61 -10.00 -1.55 -9.40
C GLY A 61 -8.56 -1.96 -9.05
N GLY A 62 -7.60 -1.08 -9.35
CA GLY A 62 -6.17 -1.32 -9.11
C GLY A 62 -5.60 -2.50 -9.92
N SER A 63 -4.45 -3.02 -9.48
CA SER A 63 -3.81 -4.20 -10.05
C SER A 63 -4.47 -5.53 -9.64
N ARG A 64 -5.35 -5.48 -8.62
CA ARG A 64 -5.98 -6.65 -7.97
C ARG A 64 -4.98 -7.59 -7.28
N LYS A 65 -3.75 -7.12 -7.04
CA LYS A 65 -2.77 -7.83 -6.23
C LYS A 65 -3.26 -7.88 -4.77
N VAL A 66 -3.27 -9.05 -4.18
CA VAL A 66 -3.61 -9.29 -2.77
C VAL A 66 -2.53 -10.15 -2.13
N VAL A 67 -2.46 -10.20 -0.81
CA VAL A 67 -1.56 -11.13 -0.11
C VAL A 67 -2.02 -12.56 -0.33
N ASP A 68 -1.28 -13.30 -1.15
CA ASP A 68 -1.56 -14.70 -1.51
C ASP A 68 -0.54 -15.59 -0.80
N SER A 69 -0.66 -15.66 0.54
CA SER A 69 0.32 -16.28 1.43
C SER A 69 -0.14 -17.63 1.98
N GLY A 70 0.79 -18.57 2.15
CA GLY A 70 0.59 -19.84 2.84
C GLY A 70 0.86 -19.77 4.36
N PRO A 71 0.65 -20.88 5.10
CA PRO A 71 0.73 -20.90 6.57
C PRO A 71 2.13 -20.66 7.16
N ASN A 72 3.18 -20.69 6.32
CA ASN A 72 4.58 -20.51 6.75
C ASN A 72 5.21 -19.23 6.19
N ASP A 73 4.42 -18.38 5.51
CA ASP A 73 4.91 -17.15 4.93
C ASP A 73 4.86 -16.03 5.97
N HIS A 74 5.82 -15.10 5.88
CA HIS A 74 5.89 -13.94 6.77
C HIS A 74 5.38 -12.71 6.05
N ILE A 75 4.41 -12.02 6.66
CA ILE A 75 3.78 -10.82 6.11
C ILE A 75 4.25 -9.62 6.93
N LEU A 76 4.77 -8.59 6.25
CA LEU A 76 5.04 -7.28 6.83
C LEU A 76 4.06 -6.27 6.25
N ILE A 77 3.31 -5.60 7.10
CA ILE A 77 2.37 -4.53 6.73
C ILE A 77 2.92 -3.22 7.28
N TYR A 78 3.13 -2.24 6.40
CA TYR A 78 3.53 -0.89 6.75
C TYR A 78 2.41 0.08 6.40
N TYR A 79 1.98 0.86 7.39
CA TYR A 79 0.95 1.87 7.23
C TYR A 79 1.46 3.20 7.80
N SER A 80 1.25 4.28 7.05
CA SER A 80 1.71 5.62 7.41
C SER A 80 0.75 6.67 6.89
N ASP A 81 -0.13 7.14 7.75
CA ASP A 81 -0.98 8.31 7.51
C ASP A 81 -1.30 8.98 8.86
N HIS A 82 -2.30 9.86 8.86
CA HIS A 82 -2.88 10.47 10.04
C HIS A 82 -3.69 9.44 10.84
N GLY A 83 -3.88 9.70 12.12
CA GLY A 83 -4.66 8.84 13.00
C GLY A 83 -5.15 9.56 14.24
N ALA A 84 -6.12 8.95 14.90
CA ALA A 84 -6.68 9.36 16.18
C ALA A 84 -6.85 8.11 17.07
N ALA A 85 -7.21 8.30 18.34
CA ALA A 85 -7.44 7.16 19.23
C ALA A 85 -8.56 6.25 18.66
N GLY A 86 -8.19 5.02 18.28
CA GLY A 86 -9.11 4.05 17.68
C GLY A 86 -9.35 4.19 16.17
N PHE A 87 -8.70 5.15 15.49
CA PHE A 87 -8.92 5.40 14.05
C PHE A 87 -7.61 5.68 13.30
N ILE A 88 -7.56 5.24 12.04
CA ILE A 88 -6.49 5.52 11.08
C ILE A 88 -7.12 6.03 9.77
N GLY A 89 -6.43 6.95 9.06
CA GLY A 89 -6.90 7.71 7.89
C GLY A 89 -6.55 7.15 6.51
#